data_AF-A0A2N2G8C9-F1
#
_entry.id   AF-A0A2N2G8C9-F1
#
_cell.length_a   1.000
_cell.length_b   1.000
_cell.length_c   1.000
_cell.angle_alpha   90.00
_cell.angle_beta   90.00
_cell.angle_gamma   90.00
#
_symmetry.space_group_name_H-M   'P 1'
#
loop_
_entity.id
_entity.type
_entity.pdbx_description
1 polymer ?
#
loop_
_entity_poly.entity_id
_entity_poly.type
_entity_poly.pdbx_seq_one_letter_code
_entity_poly.pdbx_strand_id
1 'polypeptide(L)' 'MKNQMKELQELKGIGAVLSRRLVEASYDTIAKVASAEEKGLERIAGMNPQKVRSIVTQARKMSGDAERSHHTWKDGR' A
#
# COMPACT_ATOMS: atom_id res chain seq x y z
N MET A 1 -8.48 9.60 1.10
CA MET A 1 -8.89 8.29 1.64
C MET A 1 -9.38 7.30 0.58
N LYS A 2 -10.41 7.59 -0.24
CA LYS A 2 -10.94 6.59 -1.23
C LYS A 2 -9.95 6.23 -2.35
N ASN A 3 -9.09 7.17 -2.77
CA ASN A 3 -8.13 6.96 -3.86
C ASN A 3 -6.99 6.02 -3.46
N GLN A 4 -6.44 6.23 -2.27
CA GLN A 4 -5.41 5.40 -1.63
C GLN A 4 -5.82 3.92 -1.56
N MET A 5 -7.04 3.64 -1.10
CA MET A 5 -7.54 2.27 -1.05
C MET A 5 -7.70 1.65 -2.43
N LYS A 6 -8.03 2.43 -3.46
CA LYS A 6 -8.12 1.96 -4.84
C LYS A 6 -6.75 1.65 -5.43
N GLU A 7 -5.77 2.53 -5.24
CA GLU A 7 -4.38 2.27 -5.65
C GLU A 7 -3.85 0.98 -5.00
N LEU A 8 -4.06 0.81 -3.69
CA LEU A 8 -3.68 -0.43 -3.02
C LEU A 8 -4.39 -1.66 -3.60
N GLN A 9 -5.62 -1.53 -4.10
CA GLN A 9 -6.36 -2.61 -4.74
C GLN A 9 -5.85 -2.97 -6.15
N GLU A 10 -5.06 -2.11 -6.80
CA GLU A 10 -4.39 -2.45 -8.06
C GLU A 10 -3.30 -3.52 -7.86
N LEU A 11 -2.81 -3.67 -6.62
CA LEU A 11 -1.86 -4.71 -6.25
C LEU A 11 -2.57 -6.06 -6.20
N LYS A 12 -2.09 -7.02 -7.00
CA LYS A 12 -2.68 -8.36 -7.07
C LYS A 12 -2.54 -9.05 -5.72
N GLY A 13 -3.67 -9.28 -5.06
CA GLY A 13 -3.74 -9.92 -3.74
C GLY A 13 -4.15 -8.98 -2.62
N ILE A 14 -4.30 -7.67 -2.88
CA ILE A 14 -4.94 -6.72 -1.96
C ILE A 14 -6.39 -6.51 -2.40
N GLY A 15 -7.34 -6.98 -1.58
CA GLY A 15 -8.76 -6.67 -1.74
C GLY A 15 -9.19 -5.46 -0.89
N ALA A 16 -10.46 -5.05 -1.02
CA ALA A 16 -11.05 -3.92 -0.28
C ALA A 16 -10.86 -4.00 1.26
N VAL A 17 -10.86 -5.22 1.82
CA VAL A 17 -10.65 -5.43 3.27
C VAL A 17 -9.19 -5.24 3.66
N LEU A 18 -8.26 -5.74 2.84
CA LEU A 18 -6.83 -5.60 3.08
C LEU A 18 -6.39 -4.15 2.88
N SER A 19 -6.84 -3.47 1.82
CA SER A 19 -6.51 -2.06 1.58
C SER A 19 -6.95 -1.16 2.73
N ARG A 20 -8.11 -1.43 3.34
CA ARG A 20 -8.54 -0.75 4.57
C ARG A 20 -7.60 -1.01 5.75
N ARG A 21 -7.24 -2.27 6.01
CA ARG A 21 -6.30 -2.64 7.09
C ARG A 21 -4.91 -2.03 6.90
N LEU A 22 -4.44 -1.95 5.65
CA LEU A 22 -3.18 -1.27 5.33
C LEU A 22 -3.25 0.22 5.68
N VAL A 23 -4.31 0.91 5.29
CA VAL A 23 -4.53 2.32 5.66
C VAL A 23 -4.62 2.50 7.18
N GLU A 24 -5.32 1.60 7.88
CA GLU A 24 -5.41 1.60 9.35
C GLU A 24 -4.04 1.36 10.02
N ALA A 25 -3.19 0.55 9.39
CA ALA A 25 -1.80 0.34 9.78
C ALA A 25 -0.84 1.45 9.30
N SER A 26 -1.37 2.60 8.85
CA SER A 26 -0.60 3.74 8.32
C SER A 26 0.12 3.51 6.97
N TYR A 27 -0.16 2.40 6.29
CA TYR A 27 0.29 2.11 4.92
C TYR A 27 -0.75 2.55 3.90
N ASP A 28 -0.96 3.86 3.81
CA ASP A 28 -1.99 4.44 2.96
C ASP A 28 -1.58 4.61 1.49
N THR A 29 -0.34 4.32 1.10
CA THR A 29 0.16 4.49 -0.27
C THR A 29 1.03 3.34 -0.73
N ILE A 30 1.11 3.14 -2.06
CA ILE A 30 2.03 2.19 -2.70
C ILE A 30 3.48 2.44 -2.23
N ALA A 31 3.89 3.70 -2.08
CA ALA A 31 5.24 4.05 -1.62
C ALA A 31 5.52 3.63 -0.19
N LYS A 32 4.55 3.81 0.70
CA LYS A 32 4.65 3.30 2.07
C LYS A 32 4.66 1.77 2.09
N VAL A 33 3.90 1.10 1.24
CA VAL A 33 3.92 -0.37 1.11
C VAL A 33 5.23 -0.89 0.52
N ALA A 34 5.82 -0.17 -0.44
CA ALA A 34 7.10 -0.49 -1.05
C ALA A 34 8.29 -0.28 -0.09
N SER A 35 8.14 0.70 0.81
CA SER A 35 9.09 0.98 1.89
C SER A 35 8.82 0.12 3.13
N ALA A 36 7.62 -0.41 3.29
CA ALA A 36 7.29 -1.35 4.34
C ALA A 36 8.05 -2.65 4.11
N GLU A 37 8.69 -3.13 5.17
CA GLU A 37 9.31 -4.44 5.16
C GLU A 37 8.22 -5.52 5.04
N GLU A 38 8.55 -6.63 4.38
CA GLU A 38 7.66 -7.79 4.25
C GLU A 38 7.10 -8.20 5.61
N LYS A 39 7.93 -8.19 6.65
CA LYS A 39 7.55 -8.47 8.03
C LYS A 39 6.47 -7.54 8.60
N GLY A 40 6.43 -6.28 8.17
CA GLY A 40 5.41 -5.32 8.61
C GLY A 40 4.04 -5.61 8.00
N LEU A 41 4.04 -6.07 6.74
CA LEU A 41 2.84 -6.46 6.00
C LEU A 41 2.35 -7.85 6.43
N GLU A 42 3.25 -8.79 6.70
CA GLU A 42 2.95 -10.12 7.24
C GLU A 42 2.20 -10.07 8.58
N ARG A 43 2.40 -9.00 9.36
CA ARG A 43 1.71 -8.80 10.64
C ARG A 43 0.25 -8.37 10.49
N ILE A 44 -0.18 -7.95 9.30
CA ILE A 44 -1.57 -7.61 9.06
C ILE A 44 -2.39 -8.90 8.99
N ALA A 45 -3.38 -8.99 9.86
CA ALA A 45 -4.28 -10.14 9.91
C ALA A 45 -4.88 -10.41 8.53
N GLY A 46 -4.84 -11.67 8.08
CA GLY A 46 -5.37 -12.11 6.79
C GLY A 46 -4.44 -11.89 5.60
N MET A 47 -3.23 -11.35 5.79
CA MET A 47 -2.21 -11.32 4.73
C MET A 47 -1.48 -12.67 4.65
N ASN A 48 -1.26 -13.16 3.42
CA ASN A 48 -0.49 -14.38 3.19
C ASN A 48 0.98 -14.02 2.95
N PRO A 49 1.94 -14.57 3.72
CA PRO A 49 3.37 -14.24 3.59
C PRO A 49 3.93 -14.46 2.18
N GLN A 50 3.45 -15.48 1.45
CA GLN A 50 3.87 -15.68 0.05
C GLN A 50 3.38 -14.55 -0.87
N LYS A 51 2.20 -13.99 -0.60
CA LYS A 51 1.64 -12.87 -1.36
C LYS A 51 2.29 -11.55 -0.96
N VAL A 52 2.69 -11.38 0.30
CA VAL A 52 3.36 -10.17 0.79
C VAL A 52 4.58 -9.83 -0.06
N ARG A 53 5.45 -10.81 -0.31
CA ARG A 53 6.64 -10.61 -1.13
C ARG A 53 6.30 -10.15 -2.55
N SER A 54 5.28 -10.74 -3.15
CA SER A 54 4.77 -10.33 -4.47
C SER A 54 4.22 -8.90 -4.43
N ILE A 55 3.44 -8.57 -3.41
CA ILE A 55 2.84 -7.25 -3.20
C ILE A 55 3.92 -6.18 -3.04
N VAL A 56 4.95 -6.41 -2.21
CA VAL A 56 6.08 -5.48 -2.01
C VAL A 56 6.86 -5.29 -3.30
N THR A 57 7.08 -6.36 -4.07
CA THR A 57 7.77 -6.29 -5.37
C THR A 57 6.97 -5.47 -6.38
N GLN A 58 5.65 -5.70 -6.47
CA GLN A 58 4.75 -4.92 -7.33
C GLN A 58 4.67 -3.46 -6.88
N ALA A 59 4.56 -3.24 -5.57
CA ALA A 59 4.53 -1.91 -4.99
C ALA A 59 5.81 -1.14 -5.26
N ARG A 60 7.00 -1.75 -5.12
CA ARG A 60 8.28 -1.12 -5.51
C ARG A 60 8.31 -0.75 -6.98
N LYS A 61 7.82 -1.63 -7.86
CA LYS A 61 7.77 -1.37 -9.30
C LYS A 61 6.83 -0.22 -9.66
N MET A 62 5.70 -0.10 -8.96
CA MET A 62 4.71 0.98 -9.15
C MET A 62 5.08 2.26 -8.40
N SER A 63 5.81 2.16 -7.29
CA SER A 63 6.15 3.32 -6.45
C SER A 63 7.13 4.26 -7.14
N GLY A 64 8.04 3.73 -7.96
CA GLY A 64 8.92 4.55 -8.80
C GLY A 64 8.17 5.46 -9.79
N ASP A 65 6.89 5.16 -10.06
CA ASP A 65 5.96 6.01 -10.81
C ASP A 65 5.06 6.86 -9.90
N ALA A 66 4.65 6.33 -8.74
CA ALA A 66 3.70 6.95 -7.82
C ALA A 66 4.25 8.17 -7.07
N GLU A 67 5.58 8.27 -6.92
CA GLU A 67 6.26 9.39 -6.28
C GLU A 67 6.07 10.75 -6.98
N ARG A 68 5.54 10.77 -8.22
CA ARG A 68 5.10 12.01 -8.89
C ARG A 68 3.69 12.47 -8.51
N SER A 69 2.84 11.61 -7.95
CA SER A 69 1.41 11.91 -7.74
C SER A 69 1.05 12.29 -6.30
N HIS A 70 1.90 11.99 -5.32
CA HIS A 70 1.53 12.18 -3.90
C HIS A 70 1.95 13.54 -3.29
N HIS A 71 2.38 14.50 -4.12
CA HIS A 71 2.66 15.88 -3.72
C HIS A 71 1.41 16.79 -3.81
N THR A 72 0.26 16.30 -3.38
CA THR A 72 -0.93 17.12 -3.11
C THR A 72 -1.64 16.36 -1.98
N TRP A 73 -1.91 16.88 -0.79
CA TRP A 73 -2.28 18.22 -0.40
C TRP A 73 -2.21 18.21 1.14
N LYS A 74 -1.28 18.97 1.72
CA LYS A 74 -1.38 19.43 3.11
C LYS A 74 -1.22 20.94 3.06
N ASP A 75 -2.30 21.61 2.70
CA ASP A 75 -2.56 23.01 3.01
C ASP A 75 -4.08 23.05 3.24
N GLY A 76 -4.62 23.19 4.45
CA GLY A 76 -4.12 24.01 5.54
C GLY A 76 -4.76 25.40 5.50
N ARG A 77 -6.10 25.47 5.41
CA ARG A 77 -6.84 26.65 5.84
C ARG A 77 -8.26 26.31 6.26
#